data_AF-A0AAV4GLP4-F1
#
_entry.id   AF-A0AAV4GLP4-F1
#
_cell.length_a   1.000
_cell.length_b   1.000
_cell.length_c   1.000
_cell.angle_alpha   90.00
_cell.angle_beta   90.00
_cell.angle_gamma   90.00
#
_symmetry.space_group_name_H-M   'P 1'
#
loop_
_entity.id
_entity.type
_entity.pdbx_description
1 polymer ?
#
loop_
_entity_poly.entity_id
_entity_poly.type
_entity_poly.pdbx_seq_one_letter_code
_entity_poly.pdbx_strand_id
1 'polypeptide(L)'
;MLTGVSGYLVVKRSRYLVVKRSRYLVVITNIVMLTGVSGYLVVNTKIVMLIWVSRYLVVNTKIVVPTGASRYLVVNPKTVLLTRASRYLVVNTKIVMLTRASRYLVVNTRIVLLTGVSRYLVVNTKILLLTGASRYLVVNTRNEMLTGASRYLVVNTKIFLLTGASRYLEVNTRIAMLIGVSRYLVVNIKIVVLTEVQVI
;
A
#
# COMPACT_ATOMS: atom_id res chain seq x y z
N MET A 1 -17.12 -24.04 -16.59
CA MET A 1 -17.81 -23.71 -15.33
C MET A 1 -17.67 -24.93 -14.44
N LEU A 2 -17.20 -24.82 -13.20
CA LEU A 2 -17.13 -25.96 -12.27
C LEU A 2 -17.96 -25.57 -11.05
N THR A 3 -18.88 -26.42 -10.62
CA THR A 3 -19.74 -26.28 -9.43
C THR A 3 -19.46 -27.46 -8.46
N GLY A 4 -19.60 -27.27 -7.13
CA GLY A 4 -19.73 -28.42 -6.20
C GLY A 4 -18.62 -28.96 -5.28
N VAL A 5 -17.35 -28.48 -5.22
CA VAL A 5 -16.32 -29.10 -4.32
C VAL A 5 -15.61 -28.08 -3.40
N SER A 6 -15.38 -28.48 -2.14
CA SER A 6 -14.63 -27.73 -1.13
C SER A 6 -13.12 -27.87 -1.35
N GLY A 7 -12.58 -27.11 -2.30
CA GLY A 7 -11.15 -27.03 -2.57
C GLY A 7 -10.83 -27.43 -4.00
N TYR A 8 -10.06 -26.58 -4.69
CA TYR A 8 -9.58 -26.87 -6.04
C TYR A 8 -8.12 -26.45 -6.17
N LEU A 9 -7.35 -27.33 -6.81
CA LEU A 9 -6.01 -27.06 -7.30
C LEU A 9 -6.10 -26.83 -8.81
N VAL A 10 -5.58 -25.70 -9.27
CA VAL A 10 -5.37 -25.45 -10.70
C VAL A 10 -3.87 -25.40 -10.95
N VAL A 11 -3.37 -26.37 -11.72
CA VAL A 11 -1.98 -26.38 -12.21
C VAL A 11 -2.01 -26.13 -13.71
N LYS A 12 -1.27 -25.12 -14.17
CA LYS A 12 -0.93 -24.88 -15.59
C LYS A 12 -2.14 -24.66 -16.50
N ARG A 13 -2.69 -23.44 -16.47
CA ARG A 13 -3.71 -22.97 -17.42
C ARG A 13 -3.46 -21.53 -17.87
N SER A 14 -3.85 -21.21 -19.11
CA SER A 14 -3.69 -19.84 -19.64
C SER A 14 -4.61 -18.83 -18.93
N ARG A 15 -5.88 -19.16 -18.70
CA ARG A 15 -6.84 -18.27 -18.03
C ARG A 15 -7.73 -19.05 -17.08
N TYR A 16 -8.13 -18.43 -15.98
CA TYR A 16 -8.99 -19.04 -14.97
C TYR A 16 -9.94 -18.02 -14.34
N LEU A 17 -11.21 -18.41 -14.17
CA LEU A 17 -12.27 -17.62 -13.54
C LEU A 17 -12.95 -18.45 -12.45
N VAL A 18 -13.13 -17.86 -11.25
CA VAL A 18 -13.92 -18.42 -10.15
C VAL A 18 -14.91 -17.42 -9.63
N VAL A 19 -16.12 -17.91 -9.36
CA VAL A 19 -17.25 -17.13 -8.84
C VAL A 19 -17.84 -17.84 -7.63
N LYS A 20 -18.07 -17.12 -6.52
CA LYS A 20 -18.87 -17.53 -5.33
C LYS A 20 -18.47 -18.83 -4.64
N ARG A 21 -17.26 -18.92 -4.09
CA ARG A 21 -16.72 -20.18 -3.51
C ARG A 21 -15.70 -20.00 -2.39
N SER A 22 -15.43 -21.09 -1.67
CA SER A 22 -14.81 -21.03 -0.34
C SER A 22 -13.27 -21.05 -0.29
N ARG A 23 -12.56 -21.96 -0.99
CA ARG A 23 -11.08 -22.04 -0.90
C ARG A 23 -10.39 -22.51 -2.20
N TYR A 24 -9.26 -21.87 -2.57
CA TYR A 24 -8.49 -22.18 -3.79
C TYR A 24 -6.98 -22.12 -3.63
N LEU A 25 -6.31 -23.01 -4.37
CA LEU A 25 -4.90 -22.88 -4.72
C LEU A 25 -4.76 -22.80 -6.25
N VAL A 26 -4.17 -21.70 -6.73
CA VAL A 26 -3.86 -21.53 -8.16
C VAL A 26 -2.35 -21.42 -8.35
N VAL A 27 -1.80 -22.33 -9.16
CA VAL A 27 -0.37 -22.47 -9.39
C VAL A 27 -0.09 -22.41 -10.90
N ILE A 28 0.77 -21.48 -11.30
CA ILE A 28 1.29 -21.36 -12.67
C ILE A 28 0.17 -21.08 -13.69
N THR A 29 -0.18 -19.81 -13.86
CA THR A 29 -1.18 -19.38 -14.86
C THR A 29 -0.82 -18.02 -15.47
N ASN A 30 -1.38 -17.66 -16.63
CA ASN A 30 -1.20 -16.28 -17.12
C ASN A 30 -2.16 -15.33 -16.39
N ILE A 31 -3.46 -15.60 -16.38
CA ILE A 31 -4.47 -14.67 -15.85
C ILE A 31 -5.46 -15.38 -14.94
N VAL A 32 -5.71 -14.80 -13.76
CA VAL A 32 -6.71 -15.27 -12.79
C VAL A 32 -7.69 -14.15 -12.45
N MET A 33 -8.98 -14.47 -12.50
CA MET A 33 -10.06 -13.61 -12.03
C MET A 33 -10.87 -14.34 -10.96
N LEU A 34 -11.02 -13.75 -9.77
CA LEU A 34 -11.81 -14.32 -8.69
C LEU A 34 -12.83 -13.30 -8.18
N THR A 35 -14.08 -13.73 -8.02
CA THR A 35 -15.17 -12.87 -7.53
C THR A 35 -15.97 -13.55 -6.41
N GLY A 36 -16.19 -12.82 -5.31
CA GLY A 36 -17.04 -13.28 -4.20
C GLY A 36 -16.54 -14.55 -3.51
N VAL A 37 -15.23 -14.67 -3.29
CA VAL A 37 -14.59 -15.88 -2.72
C VAL A 37 -13.98 -15.62 -1.34
N SER A 38 -13.82 -16.68 -0.53
CA SER A 38 -13.43 -16.58 0.88
C SER A 38 -12.12 -17.31 1.25
N GLY A 39 -11.03 -17.08 0.53
CA GLY A 39 -9.70 -17.59 0.90
C GLY A 39 -8.96 -18.20 -0.29
N TYR A 40 -7.82 -17.65 -0.66
CA TYR A 40 -7.01 -18.28 -1.70
C TYR A 40 -5.52 -17.97 -1.62
N LEU A 41 -4.76 -18.86 -2.26
CA LEU A 41 -3.34 -18.70 -2.54
C LEU A 41 -3.15 -18.71 -4.07
N VAL A 42 -2.49 -17.68 -4.59
CA VAL A 42 -2.09 -17.61 -6.00
C VAL A 42 -0.57 -17.45 -6.08
N VAL A 43 0.07 -18.32 -6.86
CA VAL A 43 1.53 -18.35 -7.00
C VAL A 43 1.94 -18.38 -8.47
N ASN A 44 3.00 -17.66 -8.80
CA ASN A 44 3.62 -17.65 -10.14
C ASN A 44 2.62 -17.34 -11.25
N THR A 45 1.99 -16.17 -11.18
CA THR A 45 0.94 -15.75 -12.12
C THR A 45 1.31 -14.44 -12.79
N LYS A 46 0.92 -14.18 -14.05
CA LYS A 46 1.18 -12.85 -14.63
C LYS A 46 0.23 -11.81 -14.05
N ILE A 47 -1.08 -12.07 -14.07
CA ILE A 47 -2.09 -11.10 -13.67
C ILE A 47 -3.12 -11.75 -12.75
N VAL A 48 -3.43 -11.09 -11.64
CA VAL A 48 -4.45 -11.50 -10.69
C VAL A 48 -5.43 -10.35 -10.45
N MET A 49 -6.71 -10.59 -10.74
CA MET A 49 -7.81 -9.64 -10.52
C MET A 49 -8.81 -10.22 -9.53
N LEU A 50 -9.11 -9.46 -8.48
CA LEU A 50 -9.81 -9.97 -7.30
C LEU A 50 -10.91 -8.99 -6.91
N ILE A 51 -12.14 -9.48 -6.79
CA ILE A 51 -13.29 -8.62 -6.48
C ILE A 51 -14.07 -9.24 -5.32
N TRP A 52 -14.34 -8.45 -4.29
CA TRP A 52 -15.12 -8.86 -3.10
C TRP A 52 -14.54 -10.12 -2.44
N VAL A 53 -13.27 -10.04 -2.05
CA VAL A 53 -12.55 -11.15 -1.44
C VAL A 53 -12.22 -10.85 0.02
N SER A 54 -12.52 -11.82 0.89
CA SER A 54 -12.21 -11.68 2.32
C SER A 54 -10.73 -11.89 2.66
N ARG A 55 -10.09 -12.95 2.14
CA ARG A 55 -8.71 -13.34 2.52
C ARG A 55 -7.90 -13.86 1.34
N TYR A 56 -6.65 -13.41 1.19
CA TYR A 56 -5.73 -14.01 0.22
C TYR A 56 -4.24 -13.79 0.43
N LEU A 57 -3.47 -14.67 -0.18
CA LEU A 57 -2.02 -14.57 -0.38
C LEU A 57 -1.70 -14.65 -1.88
N VAL A 58 -0.94 -13.67 -2.38
CA VAL A 58 -0.44 -13.67 -3.76
C VAL A 58 1.08 -13.55 -3.74
N VAL A 59 1.76 -14.48 -4.41
CA VAL A 59 3.23 -14.55 -4.45
C VAL A 59 3.73 -14.58 -5.89
N ASN A 60 4.82 -13.88 -6.16
CA ASN A 60 5.53 -13.88 -7.45
C ASN A 60 4.59 -13.60 -8.62
N THR A 61 3.87 -12.48 -8.56
CA THR A 61 2.86 -12.12 -9.56
C THR A 61 3.21 -10.79 -10.24
N LYS A 62 3.15 -10.69 -11.57
CA LYS A 62 3.53 -9.41 -12.22
C LYS A 62 2.61 -8.27 -11.77
N ILE A 63 1.29 -8.48 -11.80
CA ILE A 63 0.28 -7.46 -11.50
C ILE A 63 -0.82 -8.03 -10.61
N VAL A 64 -1.15 -7.33 -9.53
CA VAL A 64 -2.24 -7.67 -8.61
C VAL A 64 -3.22 -6.50 -8.52
N VAL A 65 -4.50 -6.75 -8.84
CA VAL A 65 -5.57 -5.73 -8.83
C VAL A 65 -6.80 -6.18 -8.01
N PRO A 66 -6.80 -5.91 -6.70
CA PRO A 66 -7.88 -6.21 -5.77
C PRO A 66 -8.80 -5.02 -5.53
N THR A 67 -10.09 -5.30 -5.55
CA THR A 67 -11.17 -4.34 -5.28
C THR A 67 -12.11 -4.89 -4.21
N GLY A 68 -12.31 -4.14 -3.12
CA GLY A 68 -13.23 -4.54 -2.04
C GLY A 68 -12.70 -5.74 -1.26
N ALA A 69 -11.47 -5.63 -0.76
CA ALA A 69 -10.79 -6.74 -0.08
C ALA A 69 -10.55 -6.50 1.41
N SER A 70 -10.74 -7.53 2.25
CA SER A 70 -10.67 -7.36 3.70
C SER A 70 -9.28 -7.60 4.30
N ARG A 71 -8.61 -8.71 3.99
CA ARG A 71 -7.31 -9.10 4.57
C ARG A 71 -6.39 -9.77 3.57
N TYR A 72 -5.17 -9.29 3.36
CA TYR A 72 -4.28 -9.95 2.41
C TYR A 72 -2.79 -9.65 2.56
N LEU A 73 -1.99 -10.54 1.97
CA LEU A 73 -0.54 -10.44 1.82
C LEU A 73 -0.16 -10.57 0.34
N VAL A 74 0.65 -9.64 -0.15
CA VAL A 74 1.21 -9.69 -1.52
C VAL A 74 2.73 -9.60 -1.45
N VAL A 75 3.41 -10.60 -2.02
CA VAL A 75 4.87 -10.73 -1.95
C VAL A 75 5.48 -10.83 -3.34
N ASN A 76 6.52 -10.03 -3.57
CA ASN A 76 7.26 -9.95 -4.84
C ASN A 76 6.43 -9.63 -6.09
N PRO A 77 5.41 -8.73 -6.05
CA PRO A 77 4.78 -8.28 -7.27
C PRO A 77 5.59 -7.20 -7.98
N LYS A 78 5.42 -7.04 -9.31
CA LYS A 78 5.92 -5.81 -9.95
C LYS A 78 5.03 -4.64 -9.60
N THR A 79 3.71 -4.82 -9.69
CA THR A 79 2.72 -3.75 -9.48
C THR A 79 1.54 -4.25 -8.65
N VAL A 80 1.10 -3.41 -7.72
CA VAL A 80 -0.09 -3.62 -6.89
C VAL A 80 -0.99 -2.40 -6.97
N LEU A 81 -2.26 -2.60 -7.38
CA LEU A 81 -3.28 -1.56 -7.47
C LEU A 81 -4.46 -1.94 -6.58
N LEU A 82 -4.65 -1.26 -5.44
CA LEU A 82 -5.63 -1.65 -4.43
C LEU A 82 -6.69 -0.56 -4.26
N THR A 83 -7.96 -0.97 -4.37
CA THR A 83 -9.10 -0.09 -4.14
C THR A 83 -9.99 -0.65 -3.03
N ARG A 84 -10.37 0.19 -2.06
CA ARG A 84 -11.28 -0.18 -0.95
C ARG A 84 -10.78 -1.42 -0.19
N ALA A 85 -9.68 -1.23 0.54
CA ALA A 85 -9.04 -2.32 1.27
C ALA A 85 -8.94 -2.04 2.78
N SER A 86 -9.22 -3.05 3.59
CA SER A 86 -9.25 -2.87 5.05
C SER A 86 -7.90 -3.14 5.73
N ARG A 87 -7.26 -4.29 5.48
CA ARG A 87 -6.02 -4.72 6.15
C ARG A 87 -5.07 -5.44 5.20
N TYR A 88 -3.84 -4.96 5.04
CA TYR A 88 -2.90 -5.66 4.16
C TYR A 88 -1.42 -5.38 4.37
N LEU A 89 -0.60 -6.29 3.84
CA LEU A 89 0.86 -6.19 3.77
C LEU A 89 1.32 -6.38 2.32
N VAL A 90 2.16 -5.47 1.84
CA VAL A 90 2.79 -5.54 0.52
C VAL A 90 4.31 -5.47 0.69
N VAL A 91 5.03 -6.43 0.11
CA VAL A 91 6.47 -6.59 0.32
C VAL A 91 7.19 -6.74 -1.02
N ASN A 92 8.36 -6.11 -1.14
CA ASN A 92 9.29 -6.23 -2.28
C ASN A 92 8.60 -5.92 -3.62
N THR A 93 8.08 -4.71 -3.75
CA THR A 93 7.26 -4.30 -4.88
C THR A 93 7.90 -3.14 -5.65
N LYS A 94 7.73 -3.06 -6.97
CA LYS A 94 8.18 -1.85 -7.68
C LYS A 94 7.21 -0.70 -7.46
N ILE A 95 5.92 -0.93 -7.68
CA ILE A 95 4.90 0.11 -7.65
C ILE A 95 3.70 -0.34 -6.83
N VAL A 96 3.29 0.49 -5.87
CA VAL A 96 2.08 0.31 -5.07
C VAL A 96 1.21 1.55 -5.22
N MET A 97 -0.05 1.37 -5.65
CA MET A 97 -1.06 2.43 -5.70
C MET A 97 -2.28 2.02 -4.87
N LEU A 98 -2.67 2.85 -3.89
CA LEU A 98 -3.69 2.53 -2.90
C LEU A 98 -4.71 3.65 -2.80
N THR A 99 -5.98 3.30 -2.97
CA THR A 99 -7.10 4.25 -2.86
C THR A 99 -8.11 3.75 -1.84
N ARG A 100 -8.46 4.61 -0.87
CA ARG A 100 -9.43 4.32 0.19
C ARG A 100 -9.05 3.08 1.01
N ALA A 101 -7.91 3.14 1.67
CA ALA A 101 -7.38 2.04 2.48
C ALA A 101 -7.36 2.36 3.98
N SER A 102 -7.64 1.36 4.81
CA SER A 102 -7.72 1.58 6.27
C SER A 102 -6.43 1.29 7.03
N ARG A 103 -5.89 0.06 6.95
CA ARG A 103 -4.73 -0.38 7.74
C ARG A 103 -3.73 -1.13 6.87
N TYR A 104 -2.50 -0.65 6.75
CA TYR A 104 -1.52 -1.37 5.94
C TYR A 104 -0.06 -1.13 6.28
N LEU A 105 0.78 -2.07 5.82
CA LEU A 105 2.22 -2.01 5.85
C LEU A 105 2.77 -2.22 4.43
N VAL A 106 3.62 -1.31 3.97
CA VAL A 106 4.35 -1.42 2.69
C VAL A 106 5.84 -1.42 2.98
N VAL A 107 6.55 -2.44 2.50
CA VAL A 107 7.98 -2.64 2.78
C VAL A 107 8.75 -2.85 1.49
N ASN A 108 9.94 -2.23 1.40
CA ASN A 108 10.89 -2.39 0.30
C ASN A 108 10.23 -2.11 -1.05
N THR A 109 9.78 -0.86 -1.24
CA THR A 109 9.05 -0.46 -2.43
C THR A 109 9.72 0.69 -3.16
N ARG A 110 9.76 0.65 -4.49
CA ARG A 110 10.35 1.77 -5.24
C ARG A 110 9.44 3.01 -5.21
N ILE A 111 8.16 2.83 -5.51
CA ILE A 111 7.18 3.91 -5.61
C ILE A 111 5.90 3.52 -4.88
N VAL A 112 5.44 4.39 -3.99
CA VAL A 112 4.18 4.23 -3.24
C VAL A 112 3.33 5.48 -3.47
N LEU A 113 2.09 5.28 -3.95
CA LEU A 113 1.10 6.33 -4.19
C LEU A 113 -0.16 6.03 -3.38
N LEU A 114 -0.59 6.97 -2.54
CA LEU A 114 -1.63 6.74 -1.54
C LEU A 114 -2.66 7.87 -1.55
N THR A 115 -3.94 7.52 -1.57
CA THR A 115 -5.03 8.51 -1.50
C THR A 115 -6.13 8.06 -0.56
N GLY A 116 -6.48 8.94 0.40
CA GLY A 116 -7.59 8.72 1.33
C GLY A 116 -7.36 7.54 2.26
N VAL A 117 -6.35 7.64 3.12
CA VAL A 117 -5.85 6.51 3.92
C VAL A 117 -5.83 6.81 5.42
N SER A 118 -6.20 5.85 6.26
CA SER A 118 -6.36 6.15 7.70
C SER A 118 -5.15 5.80 8.58
N ARG A 119 -4.62 4.58 8.53
CA ARG A 119 -3.50 4.12 9.36
C ARG A 119 -2.49 3.30 8.58
N TYR A 120 -1.23 3.71 8.52
CA TYR A 120 -0.23 2.91 7.82
C TYR A 120 1.22 3.14 8.24
N LEU A 121 2.05 2.16 7.85
CA LEU A 121 3.50 2.18 7.97
C LEU A 121 4.11 1.93 6.58
N VAL A 122 5.02 2.81 6.16
CA VAL A 122 5.84 2.62 4.95
C VAL A 122 7.31 2.56 5.35
N VAL A 123 8.01 1.52 4.91
CA VAL A 123 9.42 1.29 5.25
C VAL A 123 10.22 1.06 3.98
N ASN A 124 11.41 1.68 3.91
CA ASN A 124 12.39 1.50 2.83
C ASN A 124 11.78 1.80 1.46
N THR A 125 11.48 3.07 1.23
CA THR A 125 10.83 3.52 -0.01
C THR A 125 11.66 4.56 -0.75
N LYS A 126 11.75 4.47 -2.09
CA LYS A 126 12.44 5.54 -2.83
C LYS A 126 11.57 6.78 -2.98
N ILE A 127 10.31 6.61 -3.35
CA ILE A 127 9.37 7.72 -3.57
C ILE A 127 8.04 7.38 -2.91
N LEU A 128 7.57 8.28 -2.05
CA LEU A 128 6.26 8.21 -1.42
C LEU A 128 5.47 9.48 -1.76
N LEU A 129 4.30 9.33 -2.40
CA LEU A 129 3.33 10.40 -2.56
C LEU A 129 2.05 10.03 -1.81
N LEU A 130 1.54 10.98 -1.02
CA LEU A 130 0.36 10.79 -0.19
C LEU A 130 -0.58 11.98 -0.27
N THR A 131 -1.87 11.70 -0.40
CA THR A 131 -2.94 12.70 -0.29
C THR A 131 -4.03 12.23 0.67
N GLY A 132 -4.32 13.05 1.68
CA GLY A 132 -5.41 12.83 2.62
C GLY A 132 -5.17 11.64 3.54
N ALA A 133 -4.48 11.90 4.66
CA ALA A 133 -4.13 10.86 5.62
C ALA A 133 -4.38 11.21 7.08
N SER A 134 -4.78 10.21 7.88
CA SER A 134 -5.05 10.45 9.31
C SER A 134 -3.86 10.19 10.23
N ARG A 135 -3.21 9.02 10.12
CA ARG A 135 -2.14 8.58 11.04
C ARG A 135 -1.10 7.73 10.32
N TYR A 136 0.17 8.12 10.35
CA TYR A 136 1.20 7.32 9.69
C TYR A 136 2.61 7.46 10.26
N LEU A 137 3.40 6.42 9.99
CA LEU A 137 4.83 6.36 10.22
C LEU A 137 5.52 6.03 8.89
N VAL A 138 6.52 6.82 8.54
CA VAL A 138 7.36 6.61 7.35
C VAL A 138 8.81 6.53 7.79
N VAL A 139 9.49 5.47 7.36
CA VAL A 139 10.88 5.19 7.76
C VAL A 139 11.72 4.90 6.54
N ASN A 140 12.89 5.55 6.46
CA ASN A 140 13.89 5.36 5.41
C ASN A 140 13.30 5.62 4.02
N THR A 141 12.95 6.87 3.77
CA THR A 141 12.42 7.30 2.47
C THR A 141 13.38 8.25 1.77
N ARG A 142 13.63 8.06 0.46
CA ARG A 142 14.47 9.04 -0.25
C ARG A 142 13.68 10.33 -0.47
N ASN A 143 12.53 10.25 -1.15
CA ASN A 143 11.70 11.42 -1.44
C ASN A 143 10.27 11.18 -0.96
N GLU A 144 9.72 12.16 -0.27
CA GLU A 144 8.38 12.10 0.28
C GLU A 144 7.63 13.41 0.02
N MET A 145 6.39 13.30 -0.45
CA MET A 145 5.50 14.43 -0.67
C MET A 145 4.13 14.12 -0.11
N LEU A 146 3.69 14.94 0.84
CA LEU A 146 2.47 14.73 1.61
C LEU A 146 1.56 15.94 1.48
N THR A 147 0.27 15.68 1.26
CA THR A 147 -0.76 16.71 1.13
C THR A 147 -1.93 16.35 2.04
N GLY A 148 -2.22 17.19 3.03
CA GLY A 148 -3.32 17.03 3.98
C GLY A 148 -3.15 15.83 4.92
N ALA A 149 -2.65 16.10 6.13
CA ALA A 149 -2.40 15.07 7.14
C ALA A 149 -2.82 15.47 8.56
N SER A 150 -3.32 14.53 9.36
CA SER A 150 -3.63 14.83 10.78
C SER A 150 -2.46 14.58 11.73
N ARG A 151 -1.78 13.43 11.62
CA ARG A 151 -0.71 13.00 12.55
C ARG A 151 0.35 12.18 11.86
N TYR A 152 1.62 12.56 12.00
CA TYR A 152 2.70 11.84 11.35
C TYR A 152 4.05 11.90 12.03
N LEU A 153 4.79 10.81 11.81
CA LEU A 153 6.19 10.65 12.17
C LEU A 153 6.97 10.24 10.91
N VAL A 154 7.99 11.03 10.57
CA VAL A 154 8.91 10.77 9.47
C VAL A 154 10.31 10.60 10.04
N VAL A 155 10.98 9.51 9.66
CA VAL A 155 12.32 9.17 10.14
C VAL A 155 13.22 8.82 8.97
N ASN A 156 14.39 9.43 8.93
CA ASN A 156 15.44 9.19 7.93
C ASN A 156 14.94 9.46 6.50
N THR A 157 14.64 10.72 6.20
CA THR A 157 14.21 11.14 4.86
C THR A 157 15.24 12.03 4.17
N LYS A 158 15.50 11.85 2.87
CA LYS A 158 16.42 12.77 2.17
C LYS A 158 15.72 14.08 1.83
N ILE A 159 14.55 14.01 1.22
CA ILE A 159 13.76 15.17 0.80
C ILE A 159 12.32 14.97 1.23
N PHE A 160 11.81 15.91 2.01
CA PHE A 160 10.46 15.91 2.54
C PHE A 160 9.72 17.19 2.15
N LEU A 161 8.54 17.04 1.56
CA LEU A 161 7.60 18.13 1.28
C LEU A 161 6.26 17.85 1.94
N LEU A 162 5.72 18.83 2.65
CA LEU A 162 4.41 18.76 3.26
C LEU A 162 3.62 20.04 3.05
N THR A 163 2.37 19.85 2.62
CA THR A 163 1.34 20.89 2.69
C THR A 163 0.19 20.45 3.60
N GLY A 164 -0.07 21.24 4.64
CA GLY A 164 -1.22 21.08 5.53
C GLY A 164 -1.08 19.90 6.50
N ALA A 165 -0.74 20.17 7.76
CA ALA A 165 -0.90 19.17 8.81
C ALA A 165 -1.16 19.68 10.23
N SER A 166 -1.86 18.87 11.02
CA SER A 166 -2.17 19.24 12.41
C SER A 166 -1.04 18.91 13.40
N ARG A 167 -0.38 17.76 13.25
CA ARG A 167 0.70 17.31 14.17
C ARG A 167 1.80 16.56 13.45
N TYR A 168 3.03 17.02 13.62
CA TYR A 168 4.22 16.50 12.96
C TYR A 168 5.39 16.22 13.91
N LEU A 169 6.08 15.09 13.69
CA LEU A 169 7.46 14.88 14.12
C LEU A 169 8.34 14.43 12.94
N GLU A 170 9.47 15.12 12.73
CA GLU A 170 10.53 14.75 11.78
C GLU A 170 11.83 14.45 12.50
N VAL A 171 12.52 13.38 12.09
CA VAL A 171 13.83 13.01 12.60
C VAL A 171 14.76 12.64 11.45
N ASN A 172 15.97 13.22 11.46
CA ASN A 172 17.05 12.91 10.51
C ASN A 172 16.65 13.15 9.04
N THR A 173 16.27 14.38 8.71
CA THR A 173 15.99 14.76 7.32
C THR A 173 17.07 15.67 6.75
N ARG A 174 17.42 15.49 5.48
CA ARG A 174 18.37 16.41 4.83
C ARG A 174 17.70 17.72 4.43
N ILE A 175 16.55 17.67 3.76
CA ILE A 175 15.82 18.84 3.28
C ILE A 175 14.33 18.67 3.58
N ALA A 176 13.74 19.64 4.28
CA ALA A 176 12.32 19.70 4.56
C ALA A 176 11.72 21.04 4.11
N MET A 177 10.56 20.99 3.45
CA MET A 177 9.72 22.14 3.13
C MET A 177 8.31 21.92 3.69
N LEU A 178 7.89 22.77 4.63
CA LEU A 178 6.62 22.62 5.33
C LEU A 178 5.75 23.87 5.15
N ILE A 179 4.49 23.66 4.77
CA ILE A 179 3.49 24.72 4.59
C ILE A 179 2.26 24.40 5.45
N GLY A 180 1.78 25.36 6.25
CA GLY A 180 0.51 25.23 6.97
C GLY A 180 0.50 24.10 8.00
N VAL A 181 1.40 24.17 8.99
CA VAL A 181 1.51 23.16 10.06
C VAL A 181 1.15 23.77 11.41
N SER A 182 0.22 23.16 12.13
CA SER A 182 -0.24 23.68 13.44
C SER A 182 0.69 23.30 14.59
N ARG A 183 1.25 22.09 14.59
CA ARG A 183 2.21 21.63 15.61
C ARG A 183 3.29 20.78 14.96
N TYR A 184 4.55 21.16 15.13
CA TYR A 184 5.68 20.41 14.58
C TYR A 184 6.86 20.36 15.54
N LEU A 185 7.59 19.24 15.46
CA LEU A 185 8.90 19.07 16.08
C LEU A 185 9.84 18.49 15.04
N VAL A 186 11.04 19.04 14.96
CA VAL A 186 12.07 18.70 13.98
C VAL A 186 13.36 18.41 14.74
N VAL A 187 13.96 17.25 14.48
CA VAL A 187 15.23 16.84 15.09
C VAL A 187 16.22 16.46 13.99
N ASN A 188 17.43 17.01 14.06
CA ASN A 188 18.53 16.72 13.14
C ASN A 188 18.12 16.92 11.66
N ILE A 189 17.80 18.17 11.30
CA ILE A 189 17.59 18.56 9.90
C ILE A 189 18.69 19.50 9.43
N LYS A 190 19.20 19.28 8.22
CA LYS A 190 20.19 20.16 7.61
C LYS A 190 19.59 21.44 7.04
N ILE A 191 18.47 21.34 6.34
CA ILE A 191 17.78 22.48 5.71
C ILE A 191 16.28 22.36 5.97
N VAL A 192 15.68 23.41 6.55
CA VAL A 192 14.23 23.53 6.76
C VAL A 192 13.74 24.84 6.15
N VAL A 193 12.68 24.77 5.36
CA VAL A 193 11.91 25.93 4.90
C VAL A 193 10.50 25.83 5.47
N LEU A 194 10.05 26.88 6.17
CA LEU A 194 8.73 26.96 6.78
C LEU A 194 7.96 28.14 6.21
N THR A 195 6.72 27.92 5.79
CA THR A 195 5.80 28.99 5.41
C THR A 195 4.45 28.80 6.09
N GLU A 196 3.83 29.88 6.56
CA GLU A 196 2.51 29.88 7.24
C GLU A 196 2.46 28.96 8.47
N VAL A 197 3.36 29.21 9.43
CA VAL A 197 3.33 28.53 10.73
C VAL A 197 2.37 29.27 11.65
N GLN A 198 1.25 28.64 12.01
CA GLN A 198 0.49 29.08 13.18
C GLN A 198 1.17 28.52 14.42
N VAL A 199 1.92 29.37 15.11
CA VAL A 199 2.45 29.05 16.45
C VAL A 199 1.27 29.13 17.42
N ILE A 200 0.94 28.01 18.07
CA ILE A 200 0.07 27.95 19.25
C ILE A 200 0.88 27.41 20.41
#